data_AF-A0A438MI44-F1
#
_entry.id   AF-A0A438MI44-F1
#
_cell.length_a   1.000
_cell.length_b   1.000
_cell.length_c   1.000
_cell.angle_alpha   90.00
_cell.angle_beta   90.00
_cell.angle_gamma   90.00
#
_symmetry.space_group_name_H-M   'P 1'
#
loop_
_entity.id
_entity.type
_entity.pdbx_description
1 polymer ?
#
loop_
_entity_poly.entity_id
_entity_poly.type
_entity_poly.pdbx_seq_one_letter_code
_entity_poly.pdbx_strand_id
1 'polypeptide(L)'
;MLRILLWWRVKLVDMETGSVRRVLAVKPDGPWLVLVDGIIWNVESRNNGVDKPFDMSRIGLLPLLERPREEVERRARQALGPDDSDFAEVLHAVIQCALAGPSEYWISLALPWMIADEVGHFAELLREIAVGRSRTQATQHAAKRLLKENGHWPIVWRHPRN
;
A
#
# COMPACT_ATOMS: atom_id res chain seq x y z
N MET A 1 24.00 -24.69 -19.19
CA MET A 1 24.56 -23.90 -18.07
C MET A 1 24.37 -22.42 -18.38
N LEU A 2 23.25 -21.83 -17.95
CA LEU A 2 23.00 -20.38 -18.09
C LEU A 2 23.40 -19.68 -16.78
N ARG A 3 24.44 -18.86 -16.85
CA ARG A 3 24.85 -17.91 -15.80
C ARG A 3 23.81 -16.78 -15.74
N ILE A 4 22.80 -16.94 -14.88
CA ILE A 4 22.00 -15.82 -14.37
C ILE A 4 22.91 -15.12 -13.35
N LEU A 5 23.67 -14.14 -13.82
CA LEU A 5 24.52 -13.32 -12.97
C LEU A 5 23.65 -12.40 -12.12
N LEU A 6 23.75 -12.62 -10.81
CA LEU A 6 23.41 -11.72 -9.72
C LEU A 6 23.64 -10.25 -10.11
N TRP A 7 22.56 -9.53 -10.39
CA TRP A 7 22.53 -8.06 -10.47
C TRP A 7 22.19 -7.39 -9.13
N TRP A 8 22.07 -8.17 -8.05
CA TRP A 8 21.70 -7.68 -6.72
C TRP A 8 22.89 -7.20 -5.86
N ARG A 9 24.06 -6.94 -6.48
CA ARG A 9 25.30 -6.58 -5.78
C ARG A 9 25.92 -5.25 -6.22
N VAL A 10 25.11 -4.36 -6.78
CA VAL A 10 25.44 -2.98 -7.16
C VAL A 10 24.25 -2.15 -6.65
N LYS A 11 24.24 -1.47 -5.51
CA LYS A 11 25.25 -0.64 -4.85
C LYS A 11 25.16 -0.82 -3.34
N LEU A 12 26.27 -1.20 -2.73
CA LEU A 12 26.61 -0.85 -1.35
C LEU A 12 27.48 0.43 -1.33
N VAL A 13 27.71 1.06 -2.48
CA VAL A 13 28.67 2.16 -2.68
C VAL A 13 28.19 3.05 -3.83
N ASP A 14 27.22 3.91 -3.52
CA ASP A 14 27.06 5.26 -4.11
C ASP A 14 26.06 6.06 -3.23
N MET A 15 26.17 5.87 -1.92
CA MET A 15 25.43 6.56 -0.86
C MET A 15 26.26 7.72 -0.27
N GLU A 16 27.26 8.22 -0.99
CA GLU A 16 28.07 9.35 -0.51
C GLU A 16 27.46 10.73 -0.85
N THR A 17 26.33 10.78 -1.57
CA THR A 17 25.69 12.08 -1.93
C THR A 17 24.17 12.14 -1.77
N GLY A 18 23.49 11.01 -1.52
CA GLY A 18 22.03 10.98 -1.42
C GLY A 18 21.49 11.05 0.02
N SER A 19 20.44 11.84 0.25
CA SER A 19 19.82 11.98 1.57
C SER A 19 18.79 10.87 1.78
N VAL A 20 19.05 9.94 2.70
CA VAL A 20 18.06 8.94 3.14
C VAL A 20 17.34 9.47 4.37
N ARG A 21 16.02 9.56 4.30
CA ARG A 21 15.18 9.99 5.41
C ARG A 21 14.23 8.90 5.85
N ARG A 22 14.26 8.57 7.14
CA ARG A 22 13.24 7.73 7.79
C ARG A 22 11.96 8.54 7.97
N VAL A 23 10.90 8.12 7.29
CA VAL A 23 9.60 8.81 7.30
C VAL A 23 8.67 8.17 8.32
N LEU A 24 8.53 6.84 8.27
CA LEU A 24 7.53 6.16 9.10
C LEU A 24 7.97 4.75 9.47
N ALA A 25 7.99 4.44 10.77
CA ALA A 25 8.11 3.07 11.23
C ALA A 25 6.83 2.28 10.91
N VAL A 26 6.98 1.13 10.25
CA VAL A 26 5.85 0.26 9.90
C VAL A 26 5.34 -0.51 11.13
N LYS A 27 6.27 -0.96 11.97
CA LYS A 27 6.02 -1.48 13.33
C LYS A 27 7.07 -0.89 14.29
N PRO A 28 6.81 -0.83 15.62
CA PRO A 28 7.76 -0.29 16.60
C PRO A 28 9.18 -0.88 16.52
N ASP A 29 9.25 -2.16 16.16
CA ASP A 29 10.47 -2.96 16.06
C ASP A 29 10.72 -3.50 14.63
N GLY A 30 10.00 -2.96 13.65
CA GLY A 30 9.91 -3.49 12.30
C GLY A 30 10.67 -2.70 11.23
N PRO A 31 10.30 -2.93 9.95
CA PRO A 31 10.87 -2.16 8.85
C PRO A 31 10.44 -0.69 8.92
N TRP A 32 11.24 0.16 8.29
CA TRP A 32 10.96 1.57 8.12
C TRP A 32 10.61 1.86 6.66
N LEU A 33 9.64 2.74 6.46
CA LEU A 33 9.47 3.42 5.19
C LEU A 33 10.44 4.59 5.15
N VAL A 34 11.26 4.63 4.11
CA VAL A 34 12.28 5.64 3.91
C VAL A 34 12.11 6.31 2.55
N LEU A 35 12.53 7.56 2.48
CA LEU A 35 12.55 8.36 1.27
C LEU A 35 14.00 8.64 0.90
N VAL A 36 14.39 8.24 -0.30
CA VAL A 36 15.74 8.43 -0.84
C VAL A 36 15.71 9.64 -1.77
N ASP A 37 16.57 10.61 -1.50
CA ASP A 37 16.74 11.85 -2.27
C ASP A 37 15.46 12.69 -2.38
N GLY A 38 14.54 12.55 -1.43
CA GLY A 38 13.23 13.22 -1.45
C GLY A 38 12.26 12.65 -2.49
N ILE A 39 12.65 11.64 -3.26
CA ILE A 39 11.90 11.21 -4.45
C ILE A 39 11.47 9.74 -4.37
N ILE A 40 12.39 8.84 -3.99
CA ILE A 40 12.17 7.40 -4.16
C ILE A 40 11.77 6.76 -2.83
N TRP A 41 10.57 6.21 -2.78
CA TRP A 41 10.10 5.42 -1.65
C TRP A 41 10.78 4.04 -1.60
N ASN A 42 11.35 3.72 -0.45
CA ASN A 42 11.98 2.43 -0.16
C ASN A 42 11.53 1.89 1.20
N VAL A 43 11.79 0.60 1.42
CA VAL A 43 11.60 -0.05 2.71
C VAL A 43 12.94 -0.52 3.26
N GLU A 44 13.36 0.08 4.37
CA GLU A 44 14.55 -0.29 5.12
C GLU A 44 14.19 -1.46 6.06
N SER A 45 14.82 -2.61 5.87
CA SER A 45 14.64 -3.74 6.78
C SER A 45 15.63 -3.68 7.95
N ARG A 46 15.12 -3.91 9.16
CA ARG A 46 15.90 -3.94 10.41
C ARG A 46 17.10 -4.90 10.37
N ASN A 47 16.98 -6.01 9.65
CA ASN A 47 17.92 -7.13 9.76
C ASN A 47 19.15 -7.02 8.86
N ASN A 48 19.09 -6.21 7.81
CA ASN A 48 20.15 -6.14 6.82
C ASN A 48 20.55 -4.71 6.45
N GLY A 49 19.81 -3.68 6.88
CA GLY A 49 20.05 -2.29 6.50
C GLY A 49 19.99 -2.07 4.98
N VAL A 50 19.40 -3.02 4.24
CA VAL A 50 19.24 -2.92 2.80
C VAL A 50 17.86 -2.36 2.50
N ASP A 51 17.86 -1.20 1.87
CA ASP A 51 16.66 -0.59 1.34
C ASP A 51 16.21 -1.33 0.08
N LYS A 52 14.94 -1.74 0.08
CA LYS A 52 14.31 -2.35 -1.10
C LYS A 52 13.36 -1.36 -1.75
N PRO A 53 13.25 -1.38 -3.09
CA PRO A 53 12.21 -0.64 -3.79
C PRO A 53 10.84 -0.90 -3.16
N PHE A 54 10.09 0.18 -2.97
CA PHE A 54 8.71 0.14 -2.46
C PHE A 54 7.85 -0.91 -3.17
N ASP A 55 7.94 -0.97 -4.50
CA ASP A 55 7.19 -1.92 -5.34
C ASP A 55 7.42 -3.39 -4.99
N MET A 56 8.62 -3.72 -4.55
CA MET A 56 8.98 -5.10 -4.19
C MET A 56 8.66 -5.43 -2.73
N SER A 57 8.22 -4.43 -1.96
CA SER A 57 8.08 -4.52 -0.50
C SER A 57 6.68 -4.15 0.00
N ARG A 58 5.71 -3.96 -0.89
CA ARG A 58 4.33 -3.51 -0.57
C ARG A 58 3.64 -4.38 0.49
N ILE A 59 3.84 -5.71 0.46
CA ILE A 59 3.31 -6.63 1.48
C ILE A 59 3.83 -6.30 2.89
N GLY A 60 5.11 -5.90 2.98
CA GLY A 60 5.74 -5.53 4.25
C GLY A 60 5.15 -4.27 4.88
N LEU A 61 4.37 -3.49 4.12
CA LEU A 61 3.73 -2.25 4.54
C LEU A 61 2.27 -2.43 4.97
N LEU A 62 1.66 -3.58 4.73
CA LEU A 62 0.30 -3.89 5.18
C LEU A 62 0.06 -3.63 6.67
N PRO A 63 1.02 -3.83 7.59
CA PRO A 63 0.82 -3.48 8.98
C PRO A 63 0.52 -2.01 9.28
N LEU A 64 0.76 -1.10 8.33
CA LEU A 64 0.32 0.29 8.50
C LEU A 64 -1.20 0.36 8.71
N LEU A 65 -1.97 -0.53 8.08
CA LEU A 65 -3.43 -0.65 8.19
C LEU A 65 -3.90 -0.98 9.62
N GLU A 66 -3.01 -1.48 10.49
CA GLU A 66 -3.32 -1.79 11.89
C GLU A 66 -3.45 -0.51 12.75
N ARG A 67 -3.16 0.66 12.19
CA ARG A 67 -3.18 1.97 12.86
C ARG A 67 -4.23 2.90 12.26
N PRO A 68 -4.72 3.91 12.98
CA PRO A 68 -5.59 4.94 12.40
C PRO A 68 -4.89 5.65 11.25
N ARG A 69 -5.59 5.84 10.12
CA ARG A 69 -5.02 6.46 8.91
C ARG A 69 -4.50 7.86 9.20
N GLU A 70 -5.27 8.65 9.93
CA GLU A 70 -4.94 10.03 10.27
C GLU A 70 -3.63 10.10 11.07
N GLU A 71 -3.38 9.10 11.92
CA GLU A 71 -2.13 9.02 12.65
C GLU A 71 -0.94 8.72 11.73
N VAL A 72 -1.12 7.79 10.78
CA VAL A 72 -0.10 7.40 9.80
C VAL A 72 0.25 8.59 8.89
N GLU A 73 -0.74 9.23 8.30
CA GLU A 73 -0.56 10.42 7.43
C GLU A 73 0.07 11.58 8.19
N ARG A 74 -0.41 11.87 9.41
CA ARG A 74 0.16 12.96 10.23
C ARG A 74 1.64 12.71 10.53
N ARG A 75 2.01 11.49 10.91
CA ARG A 75 3.42 11.17 11.20
C ARG A 75 4.29 11.24 9.94
N ALA A 76 3.79 10.74 8.81
CA ALA A 76 4.52 10.84 7.55
C ALA A 76 4.74 12.32 7.17
N ARG A 77 3.69 13.15 7.22
CA ARG A 77 3.76 14.58 6.92
C ARG A 77 4.74 15.35 7.82
N GLN A 78 4.88 14.97 9.08
CA GLN A 78 5.85 15.59 10.00
C GLN A 78 7.31 15.31 9.60
N ALA A 79 7.57 14.23 8.87
CA ALA A 79 8.91 13.87 8.41
C ALA A 79 9.20 14.34 6.97
N LEU A 80 8.17 14.69 6.19
CA LEU A 80 8.31 15.13 4.81
C LEU A 80 8.60 16.63 4.72
N GLY A 81 9.48 16.97 3.79
CA GLY A 81 9.82 18.33 3.38
C GLY A 81 8.87 18.82 2.29
N PRO A 82 8.93 20.13 1.95
CA PRO A 82 8.03 20.74 0.97
C PRO A 82 8.20 20.19 -0.45
N ASP A 83 9.40 19.74 -0.81
CA ASP A 83 9.74 19.23 -2.15
C ASP A 83 9.78 17.70 -2.22
N ASP A 84 9.42 17.03 -1.13
CA ASP A 84 9.41 15.57 -1.09
C ASP A 84 8.20 15.01 -1.85
N SER A 85 8.37 13.80 -2.40
CA SER A 85 7.30 13.09 -3.08
C SER A 85 6.12 12.80 -2.16
N ASP A 86 4.92 12.83 -2.75
CA ASP A 86 3.67 12.65 -2.02
C ASP A 86 3.57 11.25 -1.40
N PHE A 87 3.07 11.22 -0.18
CA PHE A 87 2.78 10.00 0.56
C PHE A 87 1.54 9.25 0.03
N ALA A 88 0.70 9.91 -0.77
CA ALA A 88 -0.47 9.29 -1.38
C ALA A 88 -0.13 8.03 -2.20
N GLU A 89 1.01 8.01 -2.91
CA GLU A 89 1.48 6.82 -3.64
C GLU A 89 1.66 5.61 -2.72
N VAL A 90 2.24 5.85 -1.54
CA VAL A 90 2.46 4.80 -0.54
C VAL A 90 1.13 4.23 -0.06
N LEU A 91 0.17 5.09 0.25
CA LEU A 91 -1.16 4.69 0.70
C LEU A 91 -1.90 3.90 -0.36
N HIS A 92 -1.88 4.37 -1.62
CA HIS A 92 -2.50 3.67 -2.73
C HIS A 92 -1.94 2.26 -2.89
N ALA A 93 -0.61 2.07 -2.86
CA ALA A 93 -0.07 0.72 -3.04
C ALA A 93 -0.29 -0.19 -1.83
N VAL A 94 -0.39 0.34 -0.60
CA VAL A 94 -0.81 -0.44 0.58
C VAL A 94 -2.25 -0.91 0.42
N ILE A 95 -3.17 -0.02 0.05
CA ILE A 95 -4.58 -0.35 -0.20
C ILE A 95 -4.69 -1.37 -1.34
N GLN A 96 -4.04 -1.11 -2.47
CA GLN A 96 -4.03 -2.04 -3.61
C GLN A 96 -3.52 -3.43 -3.20
N CYS A 97 -2.41 -3.49 -2.45
CA CYS A 97 -1.84 -4.74 -1.99
C CYS A 97 -2.81 -5.51 -1.07
N ALA A 98 -3.54 -4.80 -0.21
CA ALA A 98 -4.51 -5.41 0.68
C ALA A 98 -5.73 -5.95 -0.09
N LEU A 99 -6.31 -5.14 -0.99
CA LEU A 99 -7.50 -5.50 -1.75
C LEU A 99 -7.26 -6.62 -2.77
N ALA A 100 -6.10 -6.62 -3.44
CA ALA A 100 -5.72 -7.65 -4.41
C ALA A 100 -5.30 -8.98 -3.74
N GLY A 101 -4.95 -8.94 -2.44
CA GLY A 101 -4.53 -10.11 -1.69
C GLY A 101 -5.68 -11.06 -1.31
N PRO A 102 -5.40 -12.34 -1.00
CA PRO A 102 -6.44 -13.28 -0.57
C PRO A 102 -6.87 -13.11 0.89
N SER A 103 -6.14 -12.33 1.69
CA SER A 103 -6.35 -12.22 3.15
C SER A 103 -7.58 -11.36 3.51
N GLU A 104 -8.62 -11.99 4.09
CA GLU A 104 -9.78 -11.27 4.64
C GLU A 104 -9.39 -10.24 5.70
N TYR A 105 -8.35 -10.53 6.49
CA TYR A 105 -7.86 -9.63 7.52
C TYR A 105 -7.34 -8.31 6.95
N TRP A 106 -6.55 -8.37 5.89
CA TRP A 106 -6.01 -7.13 5.30
C TRP A 106 -7.07 -6.33 4.56
N ILE A 107 -8.01 -7.01 3.90
CA ILE A 107 -9.13 -6.35 3.25
C ILE A 107 -10.01 -5.64 4.28
N SER A 108 -10.34 -6.31 5.39
CA SER A 108 -11.22 -5.72 6.42
C SER A 108 -10.62 -4.49 7.09
N LEU A 109 -9.28 -4.40 7.17
CA LEU A 109 -8.58 -3.20 7.62
C LEU A 109 -8.48 -2.12 6.53
N ALA A 110 -8.31 -2.50 5.26
CA ALA A 110 -8.17 -1.54 4.16
C ALA A 110 -9.48 -0.82 3.83
N LEU A 111 -10.63 -1.51 3.83
CA LEU A 111 -11.92 -0.91 3.49
C LEU A 111 -12.27 0.36 4.31
N PRO A 112 -12.21 0.37 5.65
CA PRO A 112 -12.48 1.58 6.43
C PRO A 112 -11.38 2.65 6.31
N TRP A 113 -10.23 2.31 5.76
CA TRP A 113 -9.11 3.23 5.54
C TRP A 113 -9.28 4.10 4.29
N MET A 114 -10.14 3.70 3.36
CA MET A 114 -10.27 4.37 2.07
C MET A 114 -11.01 5.69 2.17
N ILE A 115 -10.50 6.72 1.50
CA ILE A 115 -11.21 7.99 1.29
C ILE A 115 -11.98 7.98 -0.05
N ALA A 116 -12.86 8.97 -0.26
CA ALA A 116 -13.75 9.03 -1.43
C ALA A 116 -13.01 8.88 -2.77
N ASP A 117 -11.91 9.63 -2.96
CA ASP A 117 -11.12 9.60 -4.20
C ASP A 117 -10.52 8.20 -4.47
N GLU A 118 -10.09 7.51 -3.42
CA GLU A 118 -9.53 6.16 -3.51
C GLU A 118 -10.62 5.11 -3.82
N VAL A 119 -11.85 5.30 -3.34
CA VAL A 119 -12.97 4.41 -3.69
C VAL A 119 -13.22 4.42 -5.19
N GLY A 120 -13.13 5.60 -5.83
CA GLY A 120 -13.19 5.73 -7.28
C GLY A 120 -12.02 5.05 -7.98
N HIS A 121 -10.80 5.30 -7.48
CA HIS A 121 -9.57 4.71 -8.03
C HIS A 121 -9.58 3.17 -7.98
N PHE A 122 -10.08 2.57 -6.90
CA PHE A 122 -10.11 1.12 -6.68
C PHE A 122 -11.48 0.47 -6.97
N ALA A 123 -12.37 1.15 -7.70
CA ALA A 123 -13.74 0.71 -7.90
C ALA A 123 -13.88 -0.68 -8.57
N GLU A 124 -12.96 -1.06 -9.45
CA GLU A 124 -12.90 -2.41 -10.06
C GLU A 124 -12.61 -3.50 -9.00
N LEU A 125 -11.55 -3.33 -8.19
CA LEU A 125 -11.20 -4.29 -7.13
C LEU A 125 -12.30 -4.40 -6.07
N LEU A 126 -12.88 -3.28 -5.66
CA LEU A 126 -14.01 -3.27 -4.72
C LEU A 126 -15.22 -4.02 -5.29
N ARG A 127 -15.45 -3.92 -6.60
CA ARG A 127 -16.52 -4.63 -7.29
C ARG A 127 -16.28 -6.14 -7.28
N GLU A 128 -15.07 -6.58 -7.58
CA GLU A 128 -14.66 -7.98 -7.49
C GLU A 128 -14.85 -8.53 -6.07
N ILE A 129 -14.45 -7.77 -5.05
CA ILE A 129 -14.64 -8.14 -3.64
C ILE A 129 -16.13 -8.23 -3.30
N ALA A 130 -16.94 -7.25 -3.74
CA ALA A 130 -18.37 -7.18 -3.43
C ALA A 130 -19.19 -8.34 -4.01
N VAL A 131 -18.72 -8.98 -5.09
CA VAL A 131 -19.42 -10.11 -5.75
C VAL A 131 -18.68 -11.44 -5.66
N GLY A 132 -17.44 -11.44 -5.14
CA GLY A 132 -16.56 -12.59 -5.09
C GLY A 132 -17.01 -13.63 -4.07
N ARG A 133 -17.29 -14.86 -4.53
CA ARG A 133 -17.80 -15.96 -3.68
C ARG A 133 -16.82 -16.44 -2.60
N SER A 134 -15.53 -16.13 -2.73
CA SER A 134 -14.47 -16.50 -1.78
C SER A 134 -14.34 -15.53 -0.60
N ARG A 135 -15.08 -14.42 -0.61
CA ARG A 135 -15.03 -13.38 0.43
C ARG A 135 -16.09 -13.61 1.49
N THR A 136 -15.82 -13.16 2.71
CA THR A 136 -16.84 -13.19 3.77
C THR A 136 -17.98 -12.24 3.42
N GLN A 137 -19.19 -12.56 3.89
CA GLN A 137 -20.36 -11.70 3.66
C GLN A 137 -20.14 -10.28 4.21
N ALA A 138 -19.47 -10.14 5.37
CA ALA A 138 -19.16 -8.84 5.96
C ALA A 138 -18.27 -7.99 5.03
N THR A 139 -17.19 -8.58 4.51
CA THR A 139 -16.28 -7.94 3.56
C THR A 139 -17.00 -7.54 2.27
N GLN A 140 -17.82 -8.43 1.70
CA GLN A 140 -18.62 -8.15 0.50
C GLN A 140 -19.56 -6.95 0.71
N HIS A 141 -20.29 -6.91 1.83
CA HIS A 141 -21.21 -5.81 2.13
C HIS A 141 -20.47 -4.51 2.38
N ALA A 142 -19.33 -4.54 3.08
CA ALA A 142 -18.53 -3.34 3.31
C ALA A 142 -18.02 -2.73 1.99
N ALA A 143 -17.48 -3.54 1.07
CA ALA A 143 -17.04 -3.09 -0.24
C ALA A 143 -18.21 -2.54 -1.08
N LYS A 144 -19.34 -3.25 -1.10
CA LYS A 144 -20.56 -2.80 -1.79
C LYS A 144 -21.11 -1.49 -1.24
N ARG A 145 -21.08 -1.31 0.07
CA ARG A 145 -21.52 -0.10 0.75
C ARG A 145 -20.65 1.09 0.35
N LEU A 146 -19.32 0.94 0.39
CA LEU A 146 -18.39 1.98 -0.05
C LEU A 146 -18.65 2.42 -1.49
N LEU A 147 -18.83 1.47 -2.41
CA LEU A 147 -19.15 1.76 -3.81
C LEU A 147 -20.48 2.51 -3.96
N LYS A 148 -21.51 2.17 -3.18
CA LYS A 148 -22.81 2.85 -3.23
C LYS A 148 -22.73 4.27 -2.68
N GLU A 149 -22.12 4.44 -1.53
CA GLU A 149 -22.00 5.73 -0.84
C GLU A 149 -21.21 6.74 -1.69
N ASN A 150 -20.28 6.28 -2.52
CA ASN A 150 -19.48 7.11 -3.41
C ASN A 150 -19.97 7.10 -4.88
N GLY A 151 -21.16 6.56 -5.18
CA GLY A 151 -21.74 6.61 -6.53
C GLY A 151 -21.05 5.74 -7.58
N HIS A 152 -20.17 4.82 -7.18
CA HIS A 152 -19.44 3.89 -8.06
C HIS A 152 -20.12 2.52 -8.21
N TRP A 153 -21.27 2.30 -7.56
CA TRP A 153 -22.07 1.09 -7.74
C TRP A 153 -23.05 1.25 -8.92
N PRO A 154 -22.95 0.42 -9.98
CA PRO A 154 -23.87 0.54 -11.10
C PRO A 154 -25.28 0.12 -10.70
N ILE A 155 -26.26 0.91 -11.13
CA ILE A 155 -27.70 0.67 -10.90
C ILE A 155 -28.14 -0.63 -11.57
N VAL A 156 -27.49 -1.00 -12.68
CA VAL A 156 -27.73 -2.24 -13.43
C VAL A 156 -26.49 -3.13 -13.33
N TRP A 157 -26.48 -4.03 -12.36
CA TRP A 157 -25.40 -5.01 -12.23
C TRP A 157 -25.62 -6.16 -13.24
N ARG A 158 -24.89 -6.15 -14.37
CA ARG A 158 -24.84 -7.29 -15.27
C ARG A 158 -23.73 -8.24 -14.80
N HIS A 159 -24.10 -9.41 -14.31
CA HIS A 159 -23.13 -10.50 -14.14
C HIS A 159 -22.56 -10.85 -15.52
N PRO A 160 -21.23 -10.89 -15.71
CA PRO A 160 -20.65 -11.61 -16.83
C PRO A 160 -21.12 -13.05 -16.68
N ARG A 161 -21.88 -13.56 -17.67
CA ARG A 161 -22.14 -14.98 -17.76
C ARG A 161 -20.81 -15.61 -18.19
N ASN A 162 -20.26 -16.47 -17.34
CA ASN A 162 -19.25 -17.44 -17.77
C ASN A 162 -19.88 -18.43 -18.75
#